data_AF-A0A1F9YZX1-F1
#
_entry.id   AF-A0A1F9YZX1-F1
#
_cell.length_a   1.000
_cell.length_b   1.000
_cell.length_c   1.000
_cell.angle_alpha   90.00
_cell.angle_beta   90.00
_cell.angle_gamma   90.00
#
_symmetry.space_group_name_H-M   'P 1'
#
loop_
_entity.id
_entity.type
_entity.pdbx_description
1 polymer ?
#
loop_
_entity_poly.entity_id
_entity_poly.type
_entity_poly.pdbx_seq_one_letter_code
_entity_poly.pdbx_strand_id
1 'polypeptide(L)' 'MKLIDMKTPCRMCGKILIADDKDDDFASFYCMKCGVYTTRPVEEFKDAPPPAAAAAPPAPKPEEKKA' A
#
# COMPACT_ATOMS: atom_id res chain seq x y z
N MET A 1 -4.57 8.18 -14.09
CA MET A 1 -3.29 8.40 -13.38
C MET A 1 -2.22 7.50 -13.95
N LYS A 2 -1.00 7.99 -14.15
CA LYS A 2 0.13 7.20 -14.67
C LYS A 2 0.87 6.52 -13.50
N LEU A 3 1.43 5.33 -13.71
CA LEU A 3 2.19 4.57 -12.70
C LEU A 3 3.34 5.38 -12.07
N ILE A 4 4.01 6.22 -12.87
CA ILE A 4 5.10 7.11 -12.44
C ILE A 4 4.70 8.11 -11.34
N ASP A 5 3.41 8.42 -11.24
CA ASP A 5 2.88 9.38 -10.27
C ASP A 5 2.64 8.71 -8.90
N MET A 6 2.48 7.39 -8.88
CA MET A 6 2.26 6.59 -7.68
C MET A 6 3.62 6.25 -7.07
N LYS A 7 3.95 6.88 -5.94
CA LYS A 7 5.22 6.70 -5.23
C LYS A 7 4.98 6.34 -3.77
N THR A 8 5.69 5.35 -3.27
CA THR A 8 5.58 4.94 -1.86
C THR A 8 6.96 4.59 -1.29
N PRO A 9 7.25 4.86 0.00
CA PRO A 9 8.50 4.43 0.61
C PRO A 9 8.49 2.91 0.85
N CYS A 10 9.63 2.27 0.57
CA CYS A 10 9.86 0.87 0.93
C CYS A 10 9.78 0.70 2.46
N ARG A 11 8.97 -0.25 2.94
CA ARG A 11 8.82 -0.52 4.38
C ARG A 11 10.10 -0.99 5.08
N MET A 12 11.09 -1.49 4.34
CA MET A 12 12.37 -1.98 4.88
C MET A 12 13.47 -0.92 4.86
N CYS A 13 13.72 -0.31 3.69
CA CYS A 13 14.86 0.61 3.52
C CYS A 13 14.47 2.08 3.35
N GLY A 14 13.17 2.41 3.34
CA GLY A 14 12.68 3.77 3.18
C GLY A 14 12.88 4.38 1.78
N LYS A 15 13.49 3.66 0.83
CA LYS A 15 13.68 4.14 -0.54
C LYS A 15 12.34 4.38 -1.22
N ILE A 16 12.21 5.50 -1.94
CA ILE A 16 11.02 5.78 -2.75
C ILE A 16 10.94 4.77 -3.89
N LEU A 17 9.84 4.03 -3.92
CA LEU A 17 9.47 3.08 -4.96
C LEU A 17 8.41 3.72 -5.84
N ILE A 18 8.46 3.40 -7.13
CA ILE A 18 7.44 3.75 -8.12
C ILE A 18 6.57 2.50 -8.30
N ALA A 19 5.27 2.69 -8.55
CA ALA A 19 4.39 1.57 -8.83
C ALA A 19 4.90 0.81 -10.07
N ASP A 20 5.08 -0.49 -9.89
CA ASP A 20 5.48 -1.44 -10.91
C ASP A 20 4.28 -1.82 -11.76
N ASP A 21 3.16 -2.09 -11.10
CA ASP A 21 1.89 -2.47 -11.71
C ASP A 21 0.71 -1.91 -10.90
N LYS A 22 -0.48 -1.81 -11.51
CA LYS A 22 -1.70 -1.42 -10.79
C LYS A 22 -2.95 -1.98 -11.46
N ASP A 23 -3.92 -2.28 -10.62
CA ASP A 23 -5.29 -2.62 -10.97
C ASP A 23 -6.24 -1.45 -10.65
N ASP A 24 -7.54 -1.69 -10.81
CA ASP A 24 -8.60 -0.71 -10.49
C ASP A 24 -8.63 -0.31 -8.99
N ASP A 25 -8.19 -1.21 -8.10
CA ASP A 25 -8.24 -1.02 -6.64
C ASP A 25 -6.85 -0.85 -5.99
N PHE A 26 -5.80 -1.50 -6.50
CA PHE A 26 -4.48 -1.55 -5.84
C PHE A 26 -3.31 -1.27 -6.79
N ALA A 27 -2.26 -0.62 -6.28
CA ALA A 27 -0.96 -0.47 -6.93
C ALA A 27 0.10 -1.32 -6.22
N SER A 28 0.91 -2.01 -6.99
CA SER A 28 2.01 -2.88 -6.57
C SER A 28 3.35 -2.17 -6.72
N PHE A 29 4.20 -2.28 -5.70
CA PHE A 29 5.51 -1.62 -5.63
C PHE A 29 6.58 -2.65 -5.28
N TYR A 30 7.60 -2.76 -6.12
CA TYR A 30 8.72 -3.66 -5.89
C TYR A 30 9.98 -2.91 -5.48
N CYS A 31 10.62 -3.34 -4.40
CA CYS A 31 11.93 -2.84 -4.00
C CYS A 31 13.04 -3.78 -4.49
N MET A 32 13.72 -3.44 -5.58
CA MET A 32 14.86 -4.22 -6.08
C MET A 32 16.02 -4.37 -5.08
N LYS A 33 16.15 -3.45 -4.12
CA LYS A 33 17.21 -3.51 -3.10
C LYS A 33 16.89 -4.50 -1.97
N CYS A 34 15.63 -4.61 -1.60
CA CYS A 34 15.18 -5.42 -0.46
C CYS A 34 14.48 -6.72 -0.90
N GLY A 35 14.12 -6.86 -2.18
CA GLY A 35 13.39 -8.01 -2.70
C GLY A 35 11.94 -8.10 -2.22
N VAL A 36 11.33 -7.00 -1.75
CA VAL A 36 9.98 -6.99 -1.18
C VAL A 36 8.97 -6.32 -2.09
N TYR A 37 7.77 -6.90 -2.14
CA TYR A 37 6.58 -6.31 -2.74
C TYR A 37 5.73 -5.61 -1.68
N THR A 38 5.21 -4.45 -2.01
CA THR A 38 4.26 -3.70 -1.18
C THR A 38 3.08 -3.30 -2.05
N THR A 39 1.86 -3.52 -1.58
CA THR A 39 0.64 -3.07 -2.27
C THR A 39 -0.01 -1.92 -1.50
N ARG A 40 -0.58 -0.96 -2.22
CA ARG A 40 -1.32 0.18 -1.66
C ARG A 40 -2.56 0.49 -2.50
N PRO A 41 -3.70 0.83 -1.90
CA PRO A 41 -4.90 1.21 -2.64
C PRO A 41 -4.65 2.43 -3.55
N VAL A 42 -5.10 2.36 -4.80
CA VAL A 42 -4.87 3.44 -5.79
C VAL A 42 -5.58 4.74 -5.41
N GLU A 43 -6.61 4.65 -4.57
CA GLU A 43 -7.34 5.79 -4.01
C GLU A 43 -6.43 6.70 -3.16
N GLU A 44 -5.42 6.15 -2.47
CA GLU A 44 -4.43 6.96 -1.71
C GLU A 44 -3.60 7.88 -2.61
N PHE A 45 -3.57 7.60 -3.92
CA PHE A 45 -2.83 8.36 -4.92
C PHE A 45 -3.75 9.16 -5.85
N LYS A 46 -5.07 8.98 -5.73
CA LYS A 46 -6.08 9.76 -6.46
C LYS A 46 -6.38 11.05 -5.69
N ASP A 47 -5.60 12.10 -5.95
CA ASP A 47 -5.93 13.53 -5.70
C ASP A 47 -6.94 13.78 -4.57
N ALA A 48 -6.52 13.59 -3.32
CA ALA A 48 -7.27 14.01 -2.13
C ALA A 48 -6.29 14.47 -1.04
N PRO A 49 -6.59 15.57 -0.30
CA PRO A 49 -5.73 16.10 0.76
C PRO A 49 -5.38 15.00 1.78
N PRO A 50 -4.19 15.03 2.39
CA PRO A 50 -3.54 13.88 3.01
C PRO A 50 -4.48 13.14 3.98
N PRO A 51 -4.88 11.88 3.69
CA PRO A 51 -5.57 11.09 4.69
C PRO A 51 -4.53 10.63 5.71
N ALA A 52 -4.83 10.92 6.97
CA ALA A 52 -4.03 10.52 8.11
C ALA A 52 -3.76 9.01 8.08
N ALA A 53 -2.48 8.65 8.19
CA ALA A 53 -1.96 7.37 8.63
C ALA A 53 -2.84 6.15 8.29
N ALA A 54 -2.48 5.44 7.21
CA ALA A 54 -2.88 4.07 6.96
C ALA A 54 -2.56 3.18 8.20
N ALA A 55 -3.53 3.08 9.11
CA ALA A 55 -3.51 2.16 10.23
C ALA A 55 -3.89 0.78 9.68
N ALA A 56 -2.83 -0.01 9.48
CA ALA A 56 -2.69 -1.44 9.77
C ALA A 56 -3.75 -2.46 9.24
N PRO A 57 -3.29 -3.67 8.86
CA PRO A 57 -4.16 -4.73 8.33
C PRO A 57 -5.25 -5.13 9.33
N PRO A 58 -6.43 -5.62 8.85
CA PRO A 58 -7.45 -6.14 9.73
C PRO A 58 -6.88 -7.32 10.54
N ALA A 59 -6.78 -7.15 11.86
CA ALA A 59 -6.51 -8.27 12.76
C ALA A 59 -7.67 -9.29 12.63
N PRO A 60 -7.36 -10.60 12.59
CA PRO A 60 -8.36 -11.63 12.35
C PRO A 60 -9.42 -11.66 13.48
N LYS A 61 -10.68 -11.81 13.07
CA LYS A 61 -11.83 -12.09 13.95
C LYS A 61 -11.50 -13.28 14.87
N PRO A 62 -11.75 -13.19 16.19
CA PRO A 62 -12.07 -14.36 16.98
C PRO A 62 -13.59 -14.56 16.96
N GLU A 63 -14.01 -15.69 16.39
CA GLU A 63 -15.33 -16.29 16.60
C GLU A 63 -15.54 -16.68 18.09
N GLU A 64 -16.80 -16.78 18.49
CA GLU A 64 -17.34 -17.50 19.66
C GLU A 64 -16.95 -17.09 21.10
N LYS A 65 -17.95 -16.55 21.84
CA LYS A 65 -18.40 -17.23 23.07
C LYS A 65 -19.84 -16.88 23.44
N LYS A 66 -20.68 -17.90 23.36
CA LYS A 66 -22.01 -18.04 23.95
C LYS A 66 -21.92 -17.91 25.48
N ALA A 67 -22.79 -17.09 26.08
CA ALA A 67 -23.20 -17.17 27.49
C ALA A 67 -24.68 -16.78 27.55
#